data_AF-K1MCD0-F1
#
_entry.id   AF-K1MCD0-F1
#
_cell.length_a   1.000
_cell.length_b   1.000
_cell.length_c   1.000
_cell.angle_alpha   90.00
_cell.angle_beta   90.00
_cell.angle_gamma   90.00
#
_symmetry.space_group_name_H-M   'P 1'
#
loop_
_entity.id
_entity.type
_entity.pdbx_description
1 polymer ?
#
loop_
_entity_poly.entity_id
_entity_poly.type
_entity_poly.pdbx_seq_one_letter_code
_entity_poly.pdbx_strand_id
1 'polypeptide(L)'
;MNCLKLKRFSHHLQVSFKDLVIICRHWYRLYAPAEFTHRRNIDQIKTTDSLILALLIWQAKTGIESQRRFCECFNCLSHSRFNR
;
A
#
# COMPACT_ATOMS: atom_id res chain seq x y z
N MET A 1 -8.56 -19.06 17.26
CA MET A 1 -8.44 -18.22 16.05
C MET A 1 -9.85 -17.86 15.58
N ASN A 2 -10.33 -16.67 15.92
CA ASN A 2 -11.64 -16.21 15.48
C ASN A 2 -11.49 -15.40 14.20
N CYS A 3 -11.75 -16.04 13.07
CA CYS A 3 -11.83 -15.40 11.76
C CYS A 3 -12.98 -14.38 11.78
N LEU A 4 -12.63 -13.10 11.65
CA LEU A 4 -13.59 -12.00 11.55
C LEU A 4 -14.53 -12.22 10.35
N LYS A 5 -15.77 -12.61 10.65
CA LYS A 5 -16.88 -12.58 9.69
C LYS A 5 -17.26 -11.12 9.42
N LEU A 6 -16.61 -10.50 8.44
CA LEU A 6 -17.07 -9.23 7.88
C LEU A 6 -18.15 -9.51 6.82
N LYS A 7 -19.43 -9.46 7.24
CA LYS A 7 -20.58 -9.37 6.33
C LYS A 7 -20.97 -7.90 6.18
N ARG A 8 -21.29 -7.50 4.93
CA ARG A 8 -21.89 -6.22 4.49
C ARG A 8 -20.87 -5.07 4.51
N PHE A 9 -20.44 -4.48 3.40
CA PHE A 9 -21.20 -3.85 2.32
C PHE A 9 -20.35 -3.78 1.02
N SER A 10 -20.99 -3.64 -0.13
CA SER A 10 -20.38 -3.47 -1.46
C SER A 10 -19.67 -2.11 -1.65
N HIS A 11 -18.58 -1.86 -0.91
CA HIS A 11 -17.69 -0.68 -1.02
C HIS A 11 -16.20 -1.04 -1.01
N HIS A 12 -15.90 -2.33 -1.05
CA HIS A 12 -14.54 -2.85 -1.05
C HIS A 12 -13.93 -2.62 -2.43
N LEU A 13 -12.64 -2.32 -2.49
CA LEU A 13 -11.87 -2.40 -3.72
C LEU A 13 -12.26 -3.74 -4.40
N GLN A 14 -12.94 -3.69 -5.55
CA GLN A 14 -13.49 -4.89 -6.22
C GLN A 14 -12.38 -5.82 -6.76
N VAL A 15 -11.14 -5.46 -6.47
CA VAL A 15 -9.91 -5.95 -7.03
C VAL A 15 -9.07 -6.41 -5.85
N SER A 16 -8.46 -7.59 -5.95
CA SER A 16 -7.56 -8.06 -4.89
C SER A 16 -6.38 -7.10 -4.75
N PHE A 17 -5.74 -7.06 -3.59
CA PHE A 17 -4.55 -6.21 -3.44
C PHE A 17 -3.43 -6.58 -4.43
N LYS A 18 -3.28 -7.87 -4.74
CA LYS A 18 -2.33 -8.35 -5.75
C LYS A 18 -2.62 -7.74 -7.12
N ASP A 19 -3.88 -7.73 -7.51
CA ASP A 19 -4.32 -7.15 -8.79
C ASP A 19 -4.19 -5.62 -8.78
N LEU A 20 -4.45 -4.97 -7.64
CA LEU A 20 -4.21 -3.53 -7.48
C LEU A 20 -2.74 -3.19 -7.71
N VAL A 21 -1.80 -3.98 -7.20
CA VAL A 21 -0.35 -3.77 -7.43
C VAL A 21 -0.01 -3.91 -8.91
N ILE A 22 -0.61 -4.88 -9.62
CA ILE A 22 -0.41 -5.06 -11.07
C ILE A 22 -0.92 -3.85 -11.84
N ILE A 23 -2.13 -3.39 -11.52
CA ILE A 23 -2.73 -2.18 -12.10
C ILE A 23 -1.81 -0.98 -11.82
N CYS A 24 -1.45 -0.74 -10.56
CA CYS A 24 -0.57 0.36 -10.17
C CYS A 24 0.77 0.32 -10.91
N ARG A 25 1.34 -0.86 -11.13
CA ARG A 25 2.58 -1.02 -11.92
C ARG A 25 2.38 -0.59 -13.38
N HIS A 26 1.25 -0.95 -13.98
CA HIS A 26 0.93 -0.55 -15.35
C HIS A 26 0.78 0.97 -15.46
N TRP A 27 -0.04 1.58 -14.60
CA TRP A 27 -0.23 3.04 -14.57
C TRP A 27 1.06 3.78 -14.23
N TYR A 28 1.84 3.29 -13.27
CA TYR A 28 3.12 3.89 -12.91
C TYR A 28 4.09 3.91 -14.10
N ARG A 29 4.17 2.84 -14.89
CA ARG A 29 5.02 2.83 -16.09
C ARG A 29 4.57 3.80 -17.18
N LEU A 30 3.26 4.00 -17.33
CA LEU A 30 2.71 4.85 -18.39
C LEU A 30 2.79 6.34 -18.03
N TYR A 31 2.61 6.69 -16.76
CA TYR A 31 2.38 8.07 -16.33
C TYR A 31 3.41 8.60 -15.33
N ALA A 32 4.30 7.77 -14.77
CA ALA A 32 5.30 8.28 -13.84
C ALA A 32 6.31 9.18 -14.58
N PRO A 33 6.57 10.38 -14.04
CA PRO A 33 7.63 11.25 -14.57
C PRO A 33 8.99 10.56 -14.51
N ALA A 34 9.88 10.94 -15.44
CA ALA A 34 11.20 10.32 -15.59
C ALA A 34 12.07 10.47 -14.34
N GLU A 35 11.84 11.52 -13.54
CA GLU A 35 12.50 11.80 -12.27
C GLU A 35 12.25 10.69 -11.24
N PHE A 36 11.06 10.09 -11.27
CA PHE A 36 10.72 8.99 -10.36
C PHE A 36 11.24 7.65 -10.87
N THR A 37 11.25 7.44 -12.20
CA THR A 37 11.73 6.19 -12.80
C THR A 37 13.25 6.08 -12.90
N HIS A 38 13.97 7.22 -12.86
CA HIS A 38 15.44 7.28 -12.94
C HIS A 38 16.08 7.86 -11.68
N ARG A 39 15.38 7.80 -10.54
CA ARG A 39 15.93 8.31 -9.29
C ARG A 39 17.23 7.57 -8.91
N ARG A 40 18.13 8.28 -8.22
CA ARG A 40 19.32 7.66 -7.63
C ARG A 40 18.91 6.55 -6.66
N ASN A 41 19.69 5.47 -6.62
CA ASN A 41 19.48 4.29 -5.77
C ASN A 41 18.24 3.46 -6.10
N ILE A 42 17.73 3.51 -7.34
CA ILE A 42 16.61 2.66 -7.76
C ILE A 42 16.93 1.17 -7.58
N ASP A 43 18.19 0.78 -7.74
CA ASP A 43 18.65 -0.60 -7.57
C ASP A 43 18.76 -1.04 -6.10
N GLN A 44 18.69 -0.10 -5.15
CA GLN A 44 18.79 -0.37 -3.70
C GLN A 44 17.41 -0.39 -3.01
N ILE A 45 16.31 -0.28 -3.77
CA ILE A 45 14.97 -0.18 -3.20
C ILE A 45 14.52 -1.55 -2.67
N LYS A 46 14.04 -1.57 -1.42
CA LYS A 46 13.43 -2.77 -0.81
C LYS A 46 11.95 -2.95 -1.16
N THR A 47 11.33 -1.90 -1.70
CA THR A 47 9.89 -1.82 -1.96
C THR A 47 9.69 -1.07 -3.27
N THR A 48 8.88 -1.62 -4.17
CA THR A 48 8.62 -1.00 -5.47
C THR A 48 7.62 0.15 -5.34
N ASP A 49 7.75 1.15 -6.21
CA ASP A 49 6.85 2.31 -6.21
C ASP A 49 5.39 1.93 -6.48
N SER A 50 5.18 0.94 -7.34
CA SER A 50 3.86 0.36 -7.58
C SER A 50 3.22 -0.23 -6.31
N LEU A 51 4.02 -0.81 -5.42
CA LEU A 51 3.54 -1.37 -4.16
C LEU A 51 3.22 -0.25 -3.17
N ILE A 52 4.07 0.78 -3.10
CA ILE A 52 3.79 1.99 -2.30
C ILE A 52 2.49 2.65 -2.76
N LEU A 53 2.30 2.82 -4.07
CA LEU A 53 1.10 3.40 -4.65
C LEU A 53 -0.14 2.57 -4.31
N ALA A 54 -0.07 1.24 -4.42
CA ALA A 54 -1.16 0.35 -4.04
C ALA A 54 -1.49 0.45 -2.55
N LEU A 55 -0.48 0.57 -1.67
CA LEU A 55 -0.68 0.77 -0.23
C LEU A 55 -1.36 2.10 0.08
N LEU A 56 -0.96 3.19 -0.59
CA LEU A 56 -1.58 4.50 -0.43
C LEU A 56 -3.05 4.51 -0.89
N ILE A 57 -3.34 3.88 -2.03
CA ILE A 57 -4.71 3.72 -2.53
C ILE A 57 -5.55 2.89 -1.54
N TRP A 58 -4.97 1.82 -1.00
CA TRP A 58 -5.64 1.02 0.02
C TRP A 58 -5.94 1.89 1.25
N GLN A 59 -4.95 2.59 1.81
CA GLN A 59 -5.12 3.46 2.96
C GLN A 59 -6.23 4.50 2.75
N ALA A 60 -6.24 5.17 1.59
CA ALA A 60 -7.28 6.13 1.24
C ALA A 60 -8.67 5.47 1.14
N LYS A 61 -8.74 4.25 0.61
CA LYS A 61 -10.00 3.49 0.50
C LYS A 61 -10.52 2.96 1.84
N THR A 62 -9.64 2.64 2.78
CA THR A 62 -10.05 2.26 4.14
C THR A 62 -10.41 3.45 5.01
N GLY A 63 -10.18 4.68 4.54
CA GLY A 63 -10.44 5.91 5.29
C GLY A 63 -9.51 6.08 6.49
N ILE A 64 -8.36 5.41 6.50
CA ILE A 64 -7.40 5.52 7.60
C ILE A 64 -6.45 6.67 7.29
N GLU A 65 -6.71 7.84 7.85
CA GLU A 65 -5.88 9.02 7.61
C GLU A 65 -4.46 8.88 8.19
N SER A 66 -4.36 8.27 9.38
CA SER A 66 -3.07 8.07 10.05
C SER A 66 -2.31 6.90 9.43
N GLN A 67 -1.14 7.20 8.85
CA GLN A 67 -0.24 6.17 8.32
C GLN A 67 0.18 5.18 9.40
N ARG A 68 0.39 5.63 10.65
CA ARG A 68 0.70 4.75 11.79
C ARG A 68 -0.40 3.73 12.03
N ARG A 69 -1.66 4.18 12.09
CA ARG A 69 -2.82 3.29 12.27
C ARG A 69 -3.02 2.35 11.09
N PHE A 70 -2.71 2.80 9.87
CA PHE A 70 -2.75 1.94 8.69
C PHE A 70 -1.67 0.85 8.76
N CYS A 71 -0.46 1.22 9.19
CA CYS A 71 0.67 0.32 9.38
C CYS A 71 0.42 -0.75 10.47
N GLU A 72 -0.37 -0.45 11.49
CA GLU A 72 -0.80 -1.42 12.50
C GLU A 72 -1.62 -2.58 11.89
N CYS A 73 -2.33 -2.36 10.77
CA CYS A 73 -3.05 -3.42 10.06
C CYS A 73 -2.12 -4.51 9.51
N PHE A 74 -0.82 -4.23 9.40
CA PHE A 74 0.18 -5.15 8.86
C PHE A 74 0.99 -5.87 9.94
N ASN A 75 0.66 -5.72 11.24
CA ASN A 75 1.31 -6.35 12.41
C ASN A 75 2.86 -6.19 12.53
N CYS A 76 3.53 -5.57 11.56
CA CYS A 76 5.00 -5.55 11.46
C CYS A 76 5.62 -4.17 11.68
N LEU A 77 4.84 -3.11 11.90
CA LEU A 77 5.33 -1.72 11.94
C LEU A 77 5.12 -1.03 13.30
N SER A 78 4.40 -1.67 14.23
CA SER A 78 4.08 -1.16 15.57
C SER A 78 5.23 -1.28 16.57
N HIS A 79 6.30 -2.01 16.25
CA HIS A 79 7.51 -2.12 17.09
C HIS A 79 8.61 -1.10 16.75
N SER A 80 8.25 0.06 16.20
CA SER A 80 9.19 1.17 16.03
C SER A 80 9.87 1.50 17.37
N ARG A 81 11.22 1.47 17.38
CA ARG A 81 12.09 1.70 18.55
C ARG A 81 11.87 3.06 19.23
N PHE A 82 11.12 3.97 18.61
CA PHE A 82 10.77 5.28 19.14
C PHE A 82 9.62 5.25 20.15
N ASN A 83 9.00 4.10 20.40
CA ASN A 83 7.90 3.96 21.35
C ASN A 83 8.37 3.30 22.67
N ARG A 84 9.52 3.75 23.18
CA ARG A 84 10.10 3.31 24.46
C ARG A 84 10.10 4.44 25.47
#